data_AF-A0A2N6NXP5-F1
#
_entry.id   AF-A0A2N6NXP5-F1
#
_cell.length_a   1.000
_cell.length_b   1.000
_cell.length_c   1.000
_cell.angle_alpha   90.00
_cell.angle_beta   90.00
_cell.angle_gamma   90.00
#
_symmetry.space_group_name_H-M   'P 1'
#
loop_
_entity.id
_entity.type
_entity.pdbx_description
1 polymer ?
#
loop_
_entity_poly.entity_id
_entity_poly.type
_entity_poly.pdbx_seq_one_letter_code
_entity_poly.pdbx_strand_id
1 'polypeptide(L)'
;MAARPQNIGVKAIEIYFPSQYVEQSELEKFDGVAAGKYTIGLGQTKMAFCDDREDIYSMALTVNGAAKTEDGKTSLDRFDYMTFHAPTCKLVQKSYARLLYHDFLANADLPAFAEVAPELRDMDYEKSLTDKAVEKAFMGLTKKRFQERVNPAIQVATMCGNMYCASVWGGLASLLSLVPSKDLEGKRIGLFSYGSGLAASFMSFRVNGSVENISKVLDISTRLEARRAVPPATYDEMCNLRKQAHLQKDYTPKGETSTIIPGAYYLTKVDDMFKREYAVQA
;
A
#
# COMPACT_ATOMS: atom_id res chain seq x y z
N MET A 1 -5.34 -30.09 -28.31
CA MET A 1 -5.58 -29.13 -27.20
C MET A 1 -5.22 -27.75 -27.70
N ALA A 2 -6.10 -26.75 -27.54
CA ALA A 2 -5.73 -25.36 -27.84
C ALA A 2 -4.53 -24.95 -26.97
N ALA A 3 -3.59 -24.20 -27.52
CA ALA A 3 -2.46 -23.67 -26.75
C ALA A 3 -2.99 -22.82 -25.58
N ARG A 4 -2.45 -23.00 -24.37
CA ARG A 4 -2.83 -22.18 -23.22
C ARG A 4 -2.57 -20.71 -23.56
N PRO A 5 -3.52 -19.79 -23.28
CA PRO A 5 -3.30 -18.39 -23.57
C PRO A 5 -2.09 -17.85 -22.80
N GLN A 6 -1.26 -17.09 -23.49
CA GLN A 6 -0.05 -16.46 -22.95
C GLN A 6 -0.30 -14.97 -22.71
N ASN A 7 0.47 -14.34 -21.82
CA ASN A 7 0.42 -12.89 -21.54
C ASN A 7 -0.96 -12.39 -21.10
N ILE A 8 -1.65 -13.16 -20.26
CA ILE A 8 -2.90 -12.73 -19.61
C ILE A 8 -2.50 -11.83 -18.42
N GLY A 9 -3.00 -10.60 -18.38
CA GLY A 9 -2.64 -9.65 -17.33
C GLY A 9 -3.40 -8.32 -17.43
N VAL A 10 -3.01 -7.36 -16.61
CA VAL A 10 -3.62 -6.02 -16.53
C VAL A 10 -3.26 -5.21 -17.78
N LYS A 11 -4.28 -4.76 -18.54
CA LYS A 11 -4.10 -3.88 -19.70
C LYS A 11 -4.30 -2.40 -19.40
N ALA A 12 -5.04 -2.08 -18.35
CA ALA A 12 -5.31 -0.73 -17.88
C ALA A 12 -5.59 -0.77 -16.38
N ILE A 13 -5.22 0.30 -15.68
CA ILE A 13 -5.49 0.50 -14.26
C ILE A 13 -5.69 2.00 -14.04
N GLU A 14 -6.66 2.35 -13.20
CA GLU A 14 -6.96 3.72 -12.79
C GLU A 14 -7.18 3.73 -11.28
N ILE A 15 -6.84 4.85 -10.63
CA ILE A 15 -7.11 5.03 -9.21
C ILE A 15 -7.63 6.44 -8.96
N TYR A 16 -8.70 6.55 -8.17
CA TYR A 16 -9.25 7.84 -7.74
C TYR A 16 -9.05 8.03 -6.25
N PHE A 17 -8.58 9.20 -5.86
CA PHE A 17 -8.53 9.67 -4.47
C PHE A 17 -9.08 11.10 -4.40
N PRO A 18 -9.71 11.50 -3.29
CA PRO A 18 -10.24 12.86 -3.13
C PRO A 18 -9.16 13.95 -3.25
N SER A 19 -9.59 15.15 -3.65
CA SER A 19 -8.76 16.34 -3.91
C SER A 19 -8.27 17.07 -2.64
N GLN A 20 -8.74 16.66 -1.45
CA GLN A 20 -8.41 17.28 -0.16
C GLN A 20 -7.72 16.26 0.76
N TYR A 21 -6.82 16.76 1.61
CA TYR A 21 -6.13 15.96 2.62
C TYR A 21 -5.81 16.81 3.87
N VAL A 22 -5.51 16.16 5.00
CA VAL A 22 -5.04 16.79 6.25
C VAL A 22 -3.62 16.34 6.56
N GLU A 23 -2.75 17.27 6.95
CA GLU A 23 -1.38 16.96 7.36
C GLU A 23 -1.38 16.22 8.70
N GLN A 24 -0.75 15.05 8.73
CA GLN A 24 -0.70 14.20 9.93
C GLN A 24 0.05 14.88 11.08
N SER A 25 1.05 15.71 10.79
CA SER A 25 1.77 16.50 11.80
C SER A 25 0.90 17.60 12.42
N GLU A 26 -0.04 18.15 11.65
CA GLU A 26 -0.99 19.14 12.16
C GLU A 26 -2.10 18.45 12.97
N LEU A 27 -2.50 17.24 12.55
CA LEU A 27 -3.44 16.42 13.31
C LEU A 27 -2.85 15.96 14.65
N GLU A 28 -1.54 15.64 14.71
CA GLU A 28 -0.85 15.34 15.97
C GLU A 28 -0.95 16.49 16.98
N LYS A 29 -0.71 17.72 16.52
CA LYS A 29 -0.81 18.93 17.37
C LYS A 29 -2.25 19.13 17.86
N PHE A 30 -3.22 18.96 16.97
CA PHE A 30 -4.64 19.13 17.27
C PHE A 30 -5.14 18.10 18.28
N ASP A 31 -4.77 16.82 18.11
CA ASP A 31 -5.16 15.72 18.99
C ASP A 31 -4.38 15.71 20.33
N GLY A 32 -3.41 16.61 20.51
CA GLY A 32 -2.59 16.71 21.73
C GLY A 32 -1.64 15.53 21.93
N VAL A 33 -1.26 14.84 20.85
CA VAL A 33 -0.34 13.69 20.91
C VAL A 33 1.09 14.10 20.57
N ALA A 34 2.08 13.33 21.07
CA ALA A 34 3.49 13.63 20.84
C ALA A 34 3.82 13.72 19.34
N ALA A 35 4.56 14.76 18.95
CA ALA A 35 5.03 14.94 17.58
C ALA A 35 5.79 13.69 17.11
N GLY A 36 5.46 13.17 15.94
CA GLY A 36 6.03 11.91 15.45
C GLY A 36 5.24 10.65 15.80
N LYS A 37 4.21 10.71 16.65
CA LYS A 37 3.50 9.49 17.08
C LYS A 37 2.72 8.83 15.94
N TYR A 38 2.09 9.62 15.09
CA TYR A 38 1.33 9.18 13.92
C TYR A 38 2.19 9.23 12.65
N THR A 39 3.02 10.25 12.53
CA THR A 39 3.89 10.54 11.37
C THR A 39 5.17 9.70 11.33
N ILE A 40 5.77 9.38 12.49
CA ILE A 40 7.07 8.67 12.60
C ILE A 40 6.91 7.25 13.18
N GLY A 41 6.10 7.08 14.23
CA GLY A 41 5.96 5.81 14.96
C GLY A 41 5.14 4.76 14.22
N LEU A 42 3.96 5.14 13.76
CA LEU A 42 3.05 4.27 13.00
C LEU A 42 3.18 4.43 11.48
N GLY A 43 3.66 5.60 11.04
CA GLY A 43 3.47 6.05 9.67
C GLY A 43 1.98 6.02 9.26
N GLN A 44 1.07 6.17 10.23
CA GLN A 44 -0.39 6.10 10.11
C GLN A 44 -1.13 6.42 11.42
N THR A 45 -2.42 6.76 11.31
CA THR A 45 -3.22 7.33 12.40
C THR A 45 -4.17 6.42 13.18
N LYS A 46 -4.50 5.17 12.76
CA LYS A 46 -5.43 4.23 13.49
C LYS A 46 -5.41 2.78 12.89
N MET A 47 -5.91 1.76 13.63
CA MET A 47 -5.66 0.29 13.45
C MET A 47 -6.86 -0.64 13.78
N ALA A 48 -6.89 -1.88 13.24
CA ALA A 48 -7.82 -3.00 13.55
C ALA A 48 -7.07 -4.33 13.90
N PHE A 49 -7.74 -5.38 14.42
CA PHE A 49 -7.14 -6.62 15.02
C PHE A 49 -7.79 -7.97 14.58
N CYS A 50 -7.09 -9.10 14.83
CA CYS A 50 -7.45 -10.50 14.51
C CYS A 50 -7.62 -11.35 15.80
N ASP A 51 -8.10 -12.61 15.70
CA ASP A 51 -8.29 -13.54 16.83
C ASP A 51 -7.19 -14.63 16.97
N ASP A 52 -7.39 -15.64 17.83
CA ASP A 52 -6.38 -16.59 18.29
C ASP A 52 -5.97 -17.69 17.28
N ARG A 53 -6.55 -17.69 16.07
CA ARG A 53 -6.25 -18.69 15.03
C ARG A 53 -5.47 -18.16 13.84
N GLU A 54 -5.14 -16.87 13.84
CA GLU A 54 -4.53 -16.21 12.68
C GLU A 54 -3.23 -15.50 13.06
N ASP A 55 -2.12 -15.93 12.47
CA ASP A 55 -0.81 -15.33 12.69
C ASP A 55 -0.09 -15.01 11.37
N ILE A 56 0.99 -14.24 11.49
CA ILE A 56 1.66 -13.72 10.29
C ILE A 56 2.41 -14.80 9.50
N TYR A 57 2.85 -15.91 10.11
CA TYR A 57 3.48 -16.99 9.35
C TYR A 57 2.48 -18.00 8.79
N SER A 58 1.31 -18.24 9.37
CA SER A 58 0.25 -19.04 8.71
C SER A 58 -0.23 -18.38 7.42
N MET A 59 -0.38 -17.04 7.43
CA MET A 59 -0.72 -16.25 6.23
C MET A 59 0.43 -16.17 5.22
N ALA A 60 1.69 -16.13 5.67
CA ALA A 60 2.86 -16.06 4.79
C ALA A 60 3.31 -17.44 4.24
N LEU A 61 3.23 -18.51 5.03
CA LEU A 61 3.61 -19.90 4.67
C LEU A 61 2.62 -20.51 3.66
N THR A 62 1.33 -20.17 3.75
CA THR A 62 0.31 -20.60 2.77
C THR A 62 0.59 -20.07 1.36
N VAL A 63 1.38 -19.00 1.27
CA VAL A 63 1.49 -18.17 0.09
C VAL A 63 2.91 -18.24 -0.54
N ASN A 64 3.92 -18.71 0.19
CA ASN A 64 5.33 -18.72 -0.24
C ASN A 64 6.06 -20.08 -0.09
N GLY A 65 5.40 -21.20 -0.38
CA GLY A 65 6.04 -22.52 -0.40
C GLY A 65 6.43 -22.97 -1.82
N ALA A 66 7.72 -23.27 -2.03
CA ALA A 66 8.30 -23.96 -3.20
C ALA A 66 8.68 -23.11 -4.42
N ALA A 67 9.83 -22.43 -4.36
CA ALA A 67 10.54 -22.13 -5.59
C ALA A 67 12.06 -21.96 -5.39
N LYS A 68 12.86 -22.57 -6.27
CA LYS A 68 14.34 -22.52 -6.24
C LYS A 68 14.88 -21.12 -6.59
N THR A 69 15.90 -20.66 -5.90
CA THR A 69 16.66 -19.43 -6.17
C THR A 69 17.85 -19.69 -7.09
N GLU A 70 18.34 -18.64 -7.77
CA GLU A 70 19.61 -18.66 -8.50
C GLU A 70 20.79 -18.53 -7.51
N ASP A 71 21.96 -19.09 -7.85
CA ASP A 71 23.14 -19.07 -6.98
C ASP A 71 23.54 -17.64 -6.56
N GLY A 72 23.76 -17.45 -5.26
CA GLY A 72 24.23 -16.18 -4.67
C GLY A 72 23.17 -15.10 -4.43
N LYS A 73 21.89 -15.35 -4.75
CA LYS A 73 20.77 -14.41 -4.51
C LYS A 73 19.80 -14.95 -3.46
N THR A 74 19.14 -14.05 -2.73
CA THR A 74 18.07 -14.44 -1.79
C THR A 74 16.74 -14.67 -2.53
N SER A 75 15.75 -15.32 -1.92
CA SER A 75 14.46 -15.55 -2.58
C SER A 75 13.73 -14.25 -2.92
N LEU A 76 13.92 -13.23 -2.08
CA LEU A 76 13.41 -11.88 -2.29
C LEU A 76 13.94 -11.24 -3.59
N ASP A 77 15.15 -11.61 -4.04
CA ASP A 77 15.77 -11.08 -5.26
C ASP A 77 15.16 -11.60 -6.57
N ARG A 78 14.18 -12.50 -6.49
CA ARG A 78 13.35 -12.89 -7.63
C ARG A 78 12.46 -11.74 -8.15
N PHE A 79 12.13 -10.79 -7.30
CA PHE A 79 11.26 -9.67 -7.63
C PHE A 79 12.10 -8.40 -7.80
N ASP A 80 11.94 -7.76 -8.96
CA ASP A 80 12.55 -6.46 -9.23
C ASP A 80 11.83 -5.36 -8.44
N TYR A 81 10.50 -5.49 -8.29
CA TYR A 81 9.66 -4.61 -7.50
C TYR A 81 8.64 -5.40 -6.69
N MET A 82 8.19 -4.82 -5.58
CA MET A 82 7.15 -5.41 -4.74
C MET A 82 6.10 -4.37 -4.39
N THR A 83 4.84 -4.75 -4.53
CA THR A 83 3.69 -3.99 -4.08
C THR A 83 2.92 -4.78 -3.02
N PHE A 84 2.41 -4.08 -2.02
CA PHE A 84 1.76 -4.67 -0.86
C PHE A 84 0.43 -3.98 -0.60
N HIS A 85 -0.53 -4.72 -0.08
CA HIS A 85 -1.62 -4.12 0.68
C HIS A 85 -0.99 -3.34 1.84
N ALA A 86 -1.13 -2.01 1.79
CA ALA A 86 -0.45 -1.10 2.69
C ALA A 86 -1.47 -0.46 3.65
N PRO A 87 -1.81 -1.12 4.78
CA PRO A 87 -2.53 -0.46 5.85
C PRO A 87 -1.63 0.66 6.35
N THR A 88 -0.44 0.37 6.89
CA THR A 88 0.59 1.38 7.16
C THR A 88 1.84 1.17 6.29
N CYS A 89 2.48 2.26 5.85
CA CYS A 89 3.71 2.17 5.06
C CYS A 89 4.88 1.60 5.89
N LYS A 90 4.88 1.84 7.22
CA LYS A 90 5.90 1.27 8.10
C LYS A 90 5.77 -0.24 8.23
N LEU A 91 4.53 -0.76 8.27
CA LEU A 91 4.28 -2.20 8.28
C LEU A 91 4.82 -2.84 7.00
N VAL A 92 4.59 -2.22 5.83
CA VAL A 92 5.15 -2.71 4.57
C VAL A 92 6.68 -2.79 4.64
N GLN A 93 7.35 -1.78 5.18
CA GLN A 93 8.80 -1.80 5.38
C GLN A 93 9.26 -2.94 6.29
N LYS A 94 8.58 -3.15 7.42
CA LYS A 94 8.89 -4.24 8.35
C LYS A 94 8.62 -5.61 7.75
N SER A 95 7.52 -5.78 7.02
CA SER A 95 7.18 -7.02 6.32
C SER A 95 8.21 -7.36 5.24
N TYR A 96 8.69 -6.36 4.50
CA TYR A 96 9.76 -6.55 3.52
C TYR A 96 11.09 -6.97 4.18
N ALA A 97 11.45 -6.35 5.32
CA ALA A 97 12.57 -6.79 6.14
C ALA A 97 12.39 -8.22 6.67
N ARG A 98 11.15 -8.57 7.05
CA ARG A 98 10.82 -9.91 7.53
C ARG A 98 10.99 -10.98 6.47
N LEU A 99 10.62 -10.71 5.21
CA LEU A 99 10.88 -11.63 4.10
C LEU A 99 12.37 -11.93 3.96
N LEU A 100 13.24 -10.91 4.11
CA LEU A 100 14.69 -11.12 4.08
C LEU A 100 15.20 -11.90 5.31
N TYR A 101 14.58 -11.74 6.48
CA TYR A 101 14.88 -12.59 7.65
C TYR A 101 14.52 -14.06 7.39
N HIS A 102 13.40 -14.34 6.72
CA HIS A 102 13.07 -15.71 6.34
C HIS A 102 14.07 -16.29 5.32
N ASP A 103 14.59 -15.47 4.41
CA ASP A 103 15.70 -15.89 3.52
C ASP A 103 16.96 -16.25 4.34
N PHE A 104 17.27 -15.49 5.40
CA PHE A 104 18.39 -15.79 6.30
C PHE A 104 18.18 -17.09 7.09
N LEU A 105 16.97 -17.33 7.61
CA LEU A 105 16.64 -18.59 8.27
C LEU A 105 16.75 -19.79 7.33
N ALA A 106 16.41 -19.60 6.05
CA ALA A 106 16.51 -20.64 5.03
C ALA A 106 17.96 -20.92 4.62
N ASN A 107 18.80 -19.89 4.49
CA ASN A 107 20.21 -20.02 4.15
C ASN A 107 21.05 -18.84 4.70
N ALA A 108 21.61 -19.03 5.88
CA ALA A 108 22.41 -18.03 6.57
C ALA A 108 23.80 -17.80 5.94
N ASP A 109 24.29 -18.75 5.13
CA ASP A 109 25.65 -18.72 4.57
C ASP A 109 25.75 -17.84 3.31
N LEU A 110 24.64 -17.21 2.88
CA LEU A 110 24.66 -16.31 1.73
C LEU A 110 25.51 -15.07 2.02
N PRO A 111 26.29 -14.55 1.04
CA PRO A 111 27.11 -13.35 1.22
C PRO A 111 26.33 -12.12 1.73
N ALA A 112 25.04 -12.05 1.41
CA ALA A 112 24.14 -11.00 1.88
C ALA A 112 23.98 -10.95 3.42
N PHE A 113 24.36 -12.02 4.12
CA PHE A 113 24.20 -12.18 5.56
C PHE A 113 25.53 -12.29 6.31
N ALA A 114 26.67 -12.05 5.66
CA ALA A 114 28.00 -12.20 6.26
C ALA A 114 28.21 -11.36 7.53
N GLU A 115 27.50 -10.23 7.66
CA GLU A 115 27.56 -9.34 8.82
C GLU A 115 26.38 -9.55 9.81
N VAL A 116 25.53 -10.55 9.59
CA VAL A 116 24.39 -10.85 10.47
C VAL A 116 24.86 -11.72 11.62
N ALA A 117 24.55 -11.28 12.84
CA ALA A 117 24.76 -12.03 14.06
C ALA A 117 24.14 -13.45 13.98
N PRO A 118 24.93 -14.54 14.10
CA PRO A 118 24.41 -15.91 13.99
C PRO A 118 23.30 -16.23 14.99
N GLU A 119 23.36 -15.66 16.19
CA GLU A 119 22.36 -15.86 17.26
C GLU A 119 20.95 -15.37 16.88
N LEU A 120 20.83 -14.53 15.85
CA LEU A 120 19.52 -14.12 15.33
C LEU A 120 18.79 -15.27 14.64
N ARG A 121 19.49 -16.34 14.24
CA ARG A 121 18.91 -17.53 13.61
C ARG A 121 18.25 -18.46 14.61
N ASP A 122 18.83 -18.58 15.79
CA ASP A 122 18.42 -19.55 16.82
C ASP A 122 17.28 -19.04 17.71
N MET A 123 16.71 -17.88 17.35
CA MET A 123 15.64 -17.26 18.09
C MET A 123 14.33 -18.01 17.88
N ASP A 124 13.61 -18.23 18.99
CA ASP A 124 12.24 -18.71 18.95
C ASP A 124 11.35 -17.84 18.04
N TYR A 125 10.41 -18.49 17.36
CA TYR A 125 9.47 -17.86 16.43
C TYR A 125 8.82 -16.63 17.04
N GLU A 126 8.21 -16.77 18.22
CA GLU A 126 7.31 -15.75 18.79
C GLU A 126 8.13 -14.58 19.29
N LYS A 127 9.27 -14.91 19.91
CA LYS A 127 10.25 -13.91 20.32
C LYS A 127 10.74 -13.09 19.12
N SER A 128 11.05 -13.75 18.01
CA SER A 128 11.60 -13.09 16.82
C SER A 128 10.62 -12.10 16.16
N LEU A 129 9.31 -12.20 16.42
CA LEU A 129 8.30 -11.27 15.87
C LEU A 129 8.46 -9.84 16.38
N THR A 130 8.92 -9.69 17.62
CA THR A 130 8.98 -8.40 18.33
C THR A 130 10.39 -7.98 18.71
N ASP A 131 11.38 -8.85 18.47
CA ASP A 131 12.76 -8.63 18.82
C ASP A 131 13.40 -7.44 18.07
N LYS A 132 14.04 -6.55 18.83
CA LYS A 132 14.62 -5.31 18.30
C LYS A 132 15.93 -5.53 17.55
N ALA A 133 16.69 -6.57 17.86
CA ALA A 133 17.91 -6.88 17.13
C ALA A 133 17.59 -7.42 15.74
N VAL A 134 16.61 -8.33 15.64
CA VAL A 134 16.08 -8.82 14.35
C VAL A 134 15.51 -7.66 13.54
N GLU A 135 14.62 -6.85 14.13
CA GLU A 135 14.04 -5.69 13.43
C GLU A 135 15.14 -4.75 12.92
N LYS A 136 16.09 -4.35 13.78
CA LYS A 136 17.15 -3.41 13.41
C LYS A 136 18.07 -3.96 12.31
N ALA A 137 18.50 -5.22 12.42
CA ALA A 137 19.40 -5.83 11.45
C ALA A 137 18.77 -5.88 10.05
N PHE A 138 17.57 -6.45 9.93
CA PHE A 138 16.94 -6.67 8.62
C PHE A 138 16.33 -5.41 8.03
N MET A 139 15.89 -4.45 8.86
CA MET A 139 15.52 -3.10 8.40
C MET A 139 16.75 -2.35 7.86
N GLY A 140 17.91 -2.55 8.47
CA GLY A 140 19.19 -2.01 7.96
C GLY A 140 19.55 -2.60 6.61
N LEU A 141 19.59 -3.94 6.51
CA LEU A 141 19.92 -4.67 5.29
C LEU A 141 18.98 -4.38 4.13
N THR A 142 17.68 -4.25 4.40
CA THR A 142 16.69 -3.95 3.36
C THR A 142 16.60 -2.48 3.01
N LYS A 143 17.21 -1.55 3.75
CA LYS A 143 16.98 -0.11 3.58
C LYS A 143 17.14 0.36 2.13
N LYS A 144 18.27 0.04 1.48
CA LYS A 144 18.52 0.41 0.09
C LYS A 144 17.54 -0.29 -0.87
N ARG A 145 17.38 -1.61 -0.70
CA ARG A 145 16.46 -2.41 -1.53
C ARG A 145 15.01 -1.93 -1.44
N PHE A 146 14.58 -1.49 -0.25
CA PHE A 146 13.25 -0.96 -0.02
C PHE A 146 13.05 0.35 -0.78
N GLN A 147 14.03 1.26 -0.74
CA GLN A 147 13.98 2.52 -1.48
C GLN A 147 13.88 2.30 -2.99
N GLU A 148 14.57 1.30 -3.51
CA GLU A 148 14.57 1.00 -4.95
C GLU A 148 13.33 0.21 -5.40
N ARG A 149 12.91 -0.79 -4.61
CA ARG A 149 11.98 -1.83 -5.06
C ARG A 149 10.56 -1.72 -4.51
N VAL A 150 10.36 -0.96 -3.43
CA VAL A 150 9.06 -0.87 -2.72
C VAL A 150 8.59 0.57 -2.57
N ASN A 151 9.51 1.51 -2.29
CA ASN A 151 9.16 2.91 -2.08
C ASN A 151 8.36 3.55 -3.24
N PRO A 152 8.66 3.28 -4.53
CA PRO A 152 7.82 3.79 -5.62
C PRO A 152 6.38 3.25 -5.59
N ALA A 153 6.17 2.05 -5.03
CA ALA A 153 4.87 1.39 -4.95
C ALA A 153 4.05 1.81 -3.72
N ILE A 154 4.57 2.65 -2.82
CA ILE A 154 3.82 3.08 -1.62
C ILE A 154 3.53 4.57 -1.58
N GLN A 155 3.82 5.34 -2.63
CA GLN A 155 3.63 6.80 -2.61
C GLN A 155 2.16 7.18 -2.48
N VAL A 156 1.25 6.49 -3.19
CA VAL A 156 -0.20 6.72 -3.00
C VAL A 156 -0.62 6.43 -1.56
N ALA A 157 -0.21 5.29 -0.98
CA ALA A 157 -0.54 4.96 0.41
C ALA A 157 0.08 5.95 1.41
N THR A 158 1.28 6.46 1.12
CA THR A 158 1.96 7.49 1.92
C THR A 158 1.16 8.79 1.94
N MET A 159 0.60 9.18 0.80
CA MET A 159 -0.03 10.48 0.60
C MET A 159 -1.56 10.48 0.75
N CYS A 160 -2.20 9.30 0.76
CA CYS A 160 -3.66 9.14 0.87
C CYS A 160 -4.10 8.27 2.06
N GLY A 161 -3.19 7.51 2.68
CA GLY A 161 -3.54 6.54 3.72
C GLY A 161 -4.09 5.22 3.18
N ASN A 162 -4.69 4.42 4.07
CA ASN A 162 -5.22 3.10 3.72
C ASN A 162 -6.52 3.22 2.91
N MET A 163 -6.59 2.49 1.80
CA MET A 163 -7.74 2.43 0.89
C MET A 163 -8.36 1.01 0.81
N TYR A 164 -8.13 0.18 1.83
CA TYR A 164 -8.61 -1.20 1.91
C TYR A 164 -8.22 -2.02 0.66
N CYS A 165 -9.18 -2.64 -0.03
CA CYS A 165 -8.93 -3.44 -1.22
C CYS A 165 -8.13 -2.67 -2.29
N ALA A 166 -8.31 -1.34 -2.37
CA ALA A 166 -7.59 -0.52 -3.33
C ALA A 166 -6.14 -0.24 -2.93
N SER A 167 -5.70 -0.51 -1.70
CA SER A 167 -4.31 -0.23 -1.28
C SER A 167 -3.27 -1.00 -2.11
N VAL A 168 -3.53 -2.27 -2.41
CA VAL A 168 -2.60 -3.09 -3.19
C VAL A 168 -2.56 -2.66 -4.66
N TRP A 169 -3.72 -2.32 -5.23
CA TRP A 169 -3.84 -1.85 -6.61
C TRP A 169 -3.32 -0.42 -6.78
N GLY A 170 -3.53 0.42 -5.78
CA GLY A 170 -2.93 1.74 -5.69
C GLY A 170 -1.41 1.67 -5.61
N GLY A 171 -0.86 0.63 -4.98
CA GLY A 171 0.58 0.41 -5.00
C GLY A 171 1.12 -0.01 -6.36
N LEU A 172 0.39 -0.85 -7.10
CA LEU A 172 0.72 -1.16 -8.50
C LEU A 172 0.61 0.10 -9.38
N ALA A 173 -0.46 0.88 -9.26
CA ALA A 173 -0.64 2.13 -9.99
C ALA A 173 0.49 3.13 -9.69
N SER A 174 0.83 3.30 -8.40
CA SER A 174 1.95 4.11 -7.93
C SER A 174 3.25 3.71 -8.62
N LEU A 175 3.59 2.42 -8.62
CA LEU A 175 4.79 1.90 -9.26
C LEU A 175 4.82 2.19 -10.76
N LEU A 176 3.72 1.91 -11.47
CA LEU A 176 3.61 2.12 -12.93
C LEU A 176 3.63 3.60 -13.32
N SER A 177 3.19 4.50 -12.43
CA SER A 177 3.21 5.94 -12.68
C SER A 177 4.57 6.57 -12.40
N LEU A 178 5.30 6.10 -11.39
CA LEU A 178 6.48 6.78 -10.84
C LEU A 178 7.81 6.23 -11.36
N VAL A 179 7.86 4.97 -11.78
CA VAL A 179 9.08 4.39 -12.36
C VAL A 179 9.03 4.54 -13.88
N PRO A 180 10.09 5.05 -14.53
CA PRO A 180 10.11 5.18 -15.98
C PRO A 180 9.80 3.85 -16.68
N SER A 181 8.94 3.89 -17.70
CA SER A 181 8.49 2.69 -18.41
C SER A 181 9.65 1.78 -18.83
N LYS A 182 10.71 2.37 -19.40
CA LYS A 182 11.91 1.65 -19.84
C LYS A 182 12.59 0.83 -18.73
N ASP A 183 12.48 1.28 -17.48
CA ASP A 183 13.10 0.62 -16.32
C ASP A 183 12.22 -0.51 -15.78
N LEU A 184 10.92 -0.49 -16.14
CA LEU A 184 9.93 -1.51 -15.81
C LEU A 184 9.84 -2.63 -16.86
N GLU A 185 10.20 -2.39 -18.11
CA GLU A 185 10.04 -3.38 -19.19
C GLU A 185 10.76 -4.70 -18.90
N GLY A 186 10.01 -5.81 -18.96
CA GLY A 186 10.53 -7.15 -18.66
C GLY A 186 10.74 -7.46 -17.17
N LYS A 187 10.52 -6.47 -16.28
CA LYS A 187 10.68 -6.64 -14.84
C LYS A 187 9.56 -7.46 -14.22
N ARG A 188 9.90 -8.16 -13.14
CA ARG A 188 8.97 -8.96 -12.35
C ARG A 188 8.53 -8.21 -11.11
N ILE A 189 7.22 -8.04 -10.97
CA ILE A 189 6.57 -7.41 -9.82
C ILE A 189 5.95 -8.50 -8.96
N GLY A 190 6.26 -8.53 -7.67
CA GLY A 190 5.51 -9.31 -6.69
C GLY A 190 4.39 -8.46 -6.09
N LEU A 191 3.21 -9.04 -5.90
CA LEU A 191 2.05 -8.36 -5.34
C LEU A 191 1.50 -9.19 -4.18
N PHE A 192 1.53 -8.61 -2.98
CA PHE A 192 0.93 -9.19 -1.77
C PHE A 192 -0.39 -8.48 -1.47
N SER A 193 -1.51 -9.18 -1.63
CA SER A 193 -2.83 -8.71 -1.25
C SER A 193 -3.24 -9.33 0.08
N TYR A 194 -3.82 -8.52 0.95
CA TYR A 194 -4.39 -8.96 2.23
C TYR A 194 -5.77 -8.31 2.42
N GLY A 195 -6.71 -9.07 2.98
CA GLY A 195 -8.02 -8.60 3.39
C GLY A 195 -8.30 -9.03 4.82
N SER A 196 -8.58 -8.06 5.69
CA SER A 196 -8.95 -8.31 7.09
C SER A 196 -10.17 -9.23 7.15
N GLY A 197 -10.03 -10.36 7.86
CA GLY A 197 -11.01 -11.44 7.87
C GLY A 197 -10.33 -12.81 7.94
N LEU A 198 -9.63 -13.22 6.86
CA LEU A 198 -8.67 -14.35 6.90
C LEU A 198 -7.76 -14.53 5.66
N ALA A 199 -7.81 -13.65 4.67
CA ALA A 199 -7.28 -13.99 3.34
C ALA A 199 -6.05 -13.17 2.96
N ALA A 200 -5.01 -13.88 2.53
CA ALA A 200 -3.86 -13.30 1.84
C ALA A 200 -3.65 -14.01 0.50
N SER A 201 -3.06 -13.30 -0.45
CA SER A 201 -2.66 -13.85 -1.75
C SER A 201 -1.40 -13.17 -2.22
N PHE A 202 -0.47 -13.94 -2.75
CA PHE A 202 0.72 -13.43 -3.39
C PHE A 202 0.75 -13.87 -4.84
N MET A 203 0.99 -12.91 -5.71
CA MET A 203 0.99 -13.12 -7.15
C MET A 203 2.18 -12.40 -7.77
N SER A 204 2.53 -12.81 -8.99
CA SER A 204 3.61 -12.21 -9.73
C SER A 204 3.16 -11.78 -11.11
N PHE A 205 3.57 -10.58 -11.49
CA PHE A 205 3.36 -10.03 -12.82
C PHE A 205 4.70 -9.81 -13.51
N ARG A 206 4.70 -9.89 -14.83
CA ARG A 206 5.81 -9.40 -15.66
C ARG A 206 5.31 -8.25 -16.51
N VAL A 207 6.03 -7.15 -16.51
CA VAL A 207 5.71 -6.00 -17.38
C VAL A 207 6.07 -6.38 -18.81
N ASN A 208 5.05 -6.45 -19.66
CA ASN A 208 5.18 -6.92 -21.03
C ASN A 208 5.05 -5.74 -22.00
N GLY A 209 6.17 -5.07 -22.26
CA GLY A 209 6.24 -3.87 -23.10
C GLY A 209 5.98 -2.57 -22.33
N SER A 210 5.95 -1.48 -23.09
CA SER A 210 5.85 -0.13 -22.54
C SER A 210 4.55 0.12 -21.77
N VAL A 211 4.68 0.78 -20.62
CA VAL A 211 3.59 1.26 -19.76
C VAL A 211 3.46 2.78 -19.80
N GLU A 212 4.11 3.47 -20.74
CA GLU A 212 4.06 4.94 -20.84
C GLU A 212 2.64 5.50 -20.91
N ASN A 213 1.75 4.86 -21.65
CA ASN A 213 0.35 5.30 -21.72
C ASN A 213 -0.36 5.19 -20.37
N ILE A 214 -0.09 4.11 -19.62
CA ILE A 214 -0.65 3.94 -18.27
C ILE A 214 -0.08 5.02 -17.34
N SER A 215 1.23 5.25 -17.37
CA SER A 215 1.89 6.30 -16.57
C SER A 215 1.32 7.69 -16.86
N LYS A 216 1.16 8.06 -18.15
CA LYS A 216 0.59 9.34 -18.58
C LYS A 216 -0.87 9.54 -18.16
N VAL A 217 -1.68 8.49 -18.18
CA VAL A 217 -3.09 8.56 -17.76
C VAL A 217 -3.21 8.64 -16.24
N LEU A 218 -2.41 7.84 -15.53
CA LEU A 218 -2.42 7.82 -14.07
C LEU A 218 -1.97 9.15 -13.47
N ASP A 219 -0.89 9.73 -14.00
CA ASP A 219 -0.34 11.04 -13.62
C ASP A 219 -0.30 11.29 -12.10
N ILE A 220 0.14 10.27 -11.34
CA ILE A 220 -0.06 10.23 -9.88
C ILE A 220 0.67 11.36 -9.17
N SER A 221 1.91 11.68 -9.58
CA SER A 221 2.68 12.76 -8.94
C SER A 221 1.95 14.09 -9.03
N THR A 222 1.59 14.50 -10.25
CA THR A 222 0.91 15.78 -10.49
C THR A 222 -0.46 15.81 -9.82
N ARG A 223 -1.22 14.72 -9.84
CA ARG A 223 -2.52 14.64 -9.15
C ARG A 223 -2.40 14.71 -7.63
N LEU A 224 -1.36 14.12 -7.05
CA LEU A 224 -1.12 14.20 -5.60
C LEU A 224 -0.70 15.60 -5.17
N GLU A 225 0.14 16.27 -5.98
CA GLU A 225 0.63 17.63 -5.77
C GLU A 225 -0.45 18.71 -5.97
N ALA A 226 -1.38 18.49 -6.90
CA ALA A 226 -2.48 19.43 -7.18
C ALA A 226 -3.56 19.48 -6.08
N ARG A 227 -3.48 18.61 -5.06
CA ARG A 227 -4.46 18.56 -3.96
C ARG A 227 -4.35 19.80 -3.08
N ARG A 228 -5.48 20.22 -2.52
CA ARG A 228 -5.54 21.34 -1.59
C ARG A 228 -5.37 20.86 -0.15
N ALA A 229 -4.31 21.34 0.51
CA ALA A 229 -4.16 21.21 1.96
C ALA A 229 -5.23 22.04 2.67
N VAL A 230 -5.85 21.47 3.70
CA VAL A 230 -6.87 22.17 4.53
C VAL A 230 -6.58 22.03 6.02
N PRO A 231 -7.03 22.98 6.86
CA PRO A 231 -6.89 22.87 8.31
C PRO A 231 -7.66 21.66 8.88
N PRO A 232 -7.24 21.09 10.03
CA PRO A 232 -7.94 19.98 10.68
C PRO A 232 -9.44 20.24 10.95
N ALA A 233 -9.81 21.48 11.29
CA ALA A 233 -11.20 21.86 11.50
C ALA A 233 -12.10 21.60 10.28
N THR A 234 -11.56 21.76 9.06
CA THR A 234 -12.29 21.45 7.83
C THR A 234 -12.56 19.96 7.72
N TYR A 235 -11.61 19.10 8.11
CA TYR A 235 -11.82 17.65 8.13
C TYR A 235 -12.94 17.24 9.10
N ASP A 236 -12.96 17.81 10.31
CA ASP A 236 -14.02 17.56 11.30
C ASP A 236 -15.38 18.02 10.79
N GLU A 237 -15.44 19.17 10.13
CA GLU A 237 -16.65 19.66 9.48
C GLU A 237 -17.14 18.69 8.40
N MET A 238 -16.26 18.20 7.52
CA MET A 238 -16.63 17.22 6.49
C MET A 238 -17.11 15.89 7.09
N CYS A 239 -16.49 15.44 8.18
CA CYS A 239 -16.93 14.27 8.94
C CYS A 239 -18.34 14.48 9.53
N ASN A 240 -18.59 15.67 10.09
CA ASN A 240 -19.90 16.04 10.62
C ASN A 240 -20.98 16.14 9.53
N LEU A 241 -20.66 16.71 8.36
CA LEU A 241 -21.57 16.71 7.21
C LEU A 241 -21.93 15.29 6.78
N ARG A 242 -20.94 14.39 6.71
CA ARG A 242 -21.19 12.98 6.36
C ARG A 242 -22.00 12.25 7.42
N LYS A 243 -21.78 12.54 8.71
CA LYS A 243 -22.60 12.03 9.82
C LYS A 243 -24.05 12.48 9.70
N GLN A 244 -24.29 13.75 9.38
CA GLN A 244 -25.64 14.29 9.17
C GLN A 244 -26.33 13.69 7.96
N ALA A 245 -25.60 13.40 6.88
CA ALA A 245 -26.15 12.77 5.68
C ALA A 245 -26.46 11.28 5.84
N HIS A 246 -25.90 10.61 6.85
CA HIS A 246 -25.98 9.17 6.98
C HIS A 246 -27.42 8.69 7.16
N LEU A 247 -27.85 7.79 6.26
CA LEU A 247 -29.20 7.20 6.22
C LEU A 247 -30.35 8.20 6.20
N GLN A 248 -30.11 9.43 5.73
CA GLN A 248 -31.16 10.40 5.50
C GLN A 248 -31.86 10.14 4.16
N LYS A 249 -33.18 10.27 4.17
CA LYS A 249 -34.01 10.42 2.97
C LYS A 249 -34.27 11.91 2.72
N ASP A 250 -34.67 12.28 1.51
CA ASP A 250 -34.93 13.67 1.12
C ASP A 250 -33.74 14.61 1.41
N TYR A 251 -32.52 14.14 1.18
CA TYR A 251 -31.30 14.84 1.52
C TYR A 251 -30.67 15.50 0.29
N THR A 252 -30.35 16.80 0.42
CA THR A 252 -29.52 17.53 -0.56
C THR A 252 -28.13 17.76 0.06
N PRO A 253 -27.04 17.27 -0.57
CA PRO A 253 -25.68 17.51 -0.10
C PRO A 253 -25.36 18.99 0.01
N LYS A 254 -24.69 19.37 1.12
CA LYS A 254 -24.32 20.77 1.41
C LYS A 254 -22.86 21.12 1.08
N GLY A 255 -22.06 20.12 0.69
CA GLY A 255 -20.65 20.33 0.35
C GLY A 255 -20.49 21.15 -0.93
N GLU A 256 -19.40 21.91 -1.04
CA GLU A 256 -19.11 22.72 -2.22
C GLU A 256 -18.59 21.88 -3.39
N THR A 257 -19.26 21.99 -4.54
CA THR A 257 -18.85 21.28 -5.77
C THR A 257 -17.55 21.82 -6.36
N SER A 258 -17.16 23.05 -6.03
CA SER A 258 -15.88 23.67 -6.42
C SER A 258 -14.65 22.86 -5.97
N THR A 259 -14.81 21.99 -4.96
CA THR A 259 -13.75 21.12 -4.45
C THR A 259 -13.58 19.84 -5.28
N ILE A 260 -14.49 19.57 -6.20
CA ILE A 260 -14.51 18.36 -7.02
C ILE A 260 -13.78 18.65 -8.32
N ILE A 261 -12.96 17.70 -8.79
CA ILE A 261 -12.19 17.85 -10.02
C ILE A 261 -13.11 17.77 -11.25
N PRO A 262 -12.82 18.51 -12.34
CA PRO A 262 -13.57 18.40 -13.59
C PRO A 262 -13.67 16.96 -14.09
N GLY A 263 -14.83 16.59 -14.64
CA GLY A 263 -15.13 15.25 -15.14
C GLY A 263 -15.50 14.22 -14.05
N ALA A 264 -15.35 14.54 -12.76
CA ALA A 264 -15.77 13.64 -11.68
C ALA A 264 -17.28 13.73 -11.43
N TYR A 265 -17.89 12.59 -11.10
CA TYR A 265 -19.28 12.52 -10.71
C TYR A 265 -19.46 12.90 -9.24
N TYR A 266 -20.53 13.62 -8.93
CA TYR A 266 -20.88 14.00 -7.57
C TYR A 266 -22.38 13.89 -7.31
N LEU A 267 -22.75 13.62 -6.06
CA LEU A 267 -24.13 13.45 -5.61
C LEU A 267 -24.83 14.81 -5.55
N THR A 268 -26.00 14.93 -6.20
CA THR A 268 -26.82 16.15 -6.16
C THR A 268 -28.02 16.02 -5.23
N LYS A 269 -28.58 14.81 -5.09
CA LYS A 269 -29.79 14.58 -4.27
C LYS A 269 -29.93 13.10 -3.85
N VAL A 270 -30.56 12.89 -2.69
CA VAL A 270 -31.18 11.63 -2.26
C VAL A 270 -32.67 11.89 -2.06
N ASP A 271 -33.56 11.17 -2.74
CA ASP A 271 -35.01 11.35 -2.60
C ASP A 271 -35.60 10.57 -1.39
N ASP A 272 -36.92 10.62 -1.24
CA ASP A 272 -37.69 9.95 -0.19
C ASP A 272 -37.63 8.41 -0.27
N MET A 273 -37.35 7.89 -1.46
CA MET A 273 -37.14 6.47 -1.77
C MET A 273 -35.66 6.05 -1.71
N PHE A 274 -34.76 6.92 -1.24
CA PHE A 274 -33.30 6.73 -1.22
C PHE A 274 -32.63 6.60 -2.60
N LYS A 275 -33.30 7.00 -3.69
CA LYS A 275 -32.67 7.08 -5.02
C LYS A 275 -31.70 8.26 -5.03
N ARG A 276 -30.56 8.06 -5.71
CA ARG A 276 -29.46 9.02 -5.75
C ARG A 276 -29.34 9.63 -7.14
N GLU A 277 -29.32 10.95 -7.21
CA GLU A 277 -29.06 11.71 -8.43
C GLU A 277 -27.61 12.19 -8.46
N TYR A 278 -26.99 12.18 -9.64
CA TYR A 278 -25.59 12.56 -9.82
C TYR A 278 -25.45 13.55 -10.98
N ALA A 279 -24.49 14.44 -10.86
CA ALA A 279 -24.03 15.32 -11.94
C ALA A 279 -22.52 15.13 -12.17
N VAL A 280 -22.03 15.61 -13.31
CA VAL A 280 -20.60 15.63 -13.64
C VAL A 280 -20.10 17.05 -13.43
N GLN A 281 -18.98 17.19 -12.72
CA GLN A 281 -18.33 18.48 -12.54
C GLN A 281 -17.80 18.97 -13.89
N ALA A 282 -18.19 20.19 -14.26
CA ALA A 282 -17.75 20.84 -15.49
C ALA A 282 -16.26 21.22 -15.46
#